data_AF-W4GGH0-F1
#
_entry.id   AF-W4GGH0-F1
#
_cell.length_a   1.000
_cell.length_b   1.000
_cell.length_c   1.000
_cell.angle_alpha   90.00
_cell.angle_beta   90.00
_cell.angle_gamma   90.00
#
_symmetry.space_group_name_H-M   'P 1'
#
loop_
_entity.id
_entity.type
_entity.pdbx_description
1 polymer ?
#
loop_
_entity_poly.entity_id
_entity_poly.type
_entity_poly.pdbx_seq_one_letter_code
_entity_poly.pdbx_strand_id
1 'polypeptide(L)'
;MRCHYEVLGVERDATAGELRKAFHKLALKWHPDKIKDGQDVEAATQVFQEIQSAYEVVSDPQERAWYDDHREQILRGDDGTHHDGDADDDRFDVMRFFSTSIYKGFKDDDRGFYSVYRGVFEEIDALDQAARGDSTPAPSFGSSTSEVPHAFYDYWRSYMTDQSFSWLDQYKTTDAPSREIRRLMEKDNKKARDTGKKTFSANVRALADYVRKRDKRMIKHVQEKEALRLSQAADKAAAAAARKLAFEAEKAAFQASWEAAATTSEYAAETLRAEEAKRRAKADAMVLVCHLCKKEFKSEKQAQNHLISKKHRDQMVLAGVDPSLLDELDELDARTHDHNEQTTASPSEQTTASPDQQTTPKVVVLLTPEEEAAKRQERDERERKAADKRQERKDKRKTQKKTSDGSVPIPVPALGKAKRVDDDDEFPCGSCAMAFPTLKMLQKHVKKDKHEMP
;
A
#
# COMPACT_ATOMS: atom_id res chain seq x y z
N MET A 1 27.04 25.63 -30.96
CA MET A 1 26.22 25.44 -29.74
C MET A 1 27.15 25.24 -28.54
N ARG A 2 26.93 25.90 -27.39
CA ARG A 2 27.81 25.76 -26.21
C ARG A 2 27.37 24.61 -25.31
N CYS A 3 28.32 23.94 -24.65
CA CYS A 3 27.99 22.88 -23.70
C CYS A 3 27.24 23.45 -22.49
N HIS A 4 26.22 22.75 -21.98
CA HIS A 4 25.44 23.20 -20.82
C HIS A 4 26.31 23.38 -19.56
N TYR A 5 27.31 22.53 -19.34
CA TYR A 5 28.27 22.68 -18.24
C TYR A 5 29.14 23.94 -18.39
N GLU A 6 29.53 24.29 -19.63
CA GLU A 6 30.30 25.51 -19.93
C GLU A 6 29.44 26.76 -19.74
N VAL A 7 28.16 26.73 -20.17
CA VAL A 7 27.21 27.83 -19.96
C VAL A 7 27.01 28.10 -18.46
N LEU A 8 26.94 27.04 -17.66
CA LEU A 8 26.83 27.14 -16.19
C LEU A 8 28.17 27.41 -15.49
N GLY A 9 29.30 27.25 -16.19
CA GLY A 9 30.64 27.40 -15.63
C GLY A 9 30.96 26.39 -14.54
N VAL A 10 30.49 25.14 -14.68
CA VAL A 10 30.71 24.04 -13.74
C VAL A 10 31.38 22.86 -14.40
N GLU A 11 32.01 22.00 -13.59
CA GLU A 11 32.55 20.73 -14.08
C GLU A 11 31.44 19.71 -14.40
N ARG A 12 31.78 18.71 -15.21
CA ARG A 12 30.86 17.65 -15.63
C ARG A 12 30.37 16.79 -14.47
N ASP A 13 31.17 16.63 -13.43
CA ASP A 13 30.84 15.84 -12.24
C ASP A 13 30.13 16.69 -11.16
N ALA A 14 29.72 17.92 -11.50
CA ALA A 14 29.07 18.82 -10.56
C ALA A 14 27.83 18.19 -9.92
N THR A 15 27.73 18.36 -8.61
CA THR A 15 26.61 17.90 -7.79
C THR A 15 25.38 18.77 -8.02
N ALA A 16 24.19 18.25 -7.69
CA ALA A 16 22.94 19.03 -7.75
C ALA A 16 22.96 20.29 -6.85
N GLY A 17 23.81 20.30 -5.81
CA GLY A 17 24.03 21.50 -4.98
C GLY A 17 24.84 22.58 -5.71
N GLU A 18 25.88 22.19 -6.44
CA GLU A 18 26.73 23.10 -7.21
C GLU A 18 26.01 23.68 -8.41
N LEU A 19 25.26 22.85 -9.14
CA LEU A 19 24.42 23.28 -10.27
C LEU A 19 23.44 24.38 -9.85
N ARG A 20 22.75 24.18 -8.72
CA ARG A 20 21.83 25.18 -8.15
C ARG A 20 22.53 26.49 -7.78
N LYS A 21 23.70 26.41 -7.15
CA LYS A 21 24.49 27.59 -6.77
C LYS A 21 24.98 28.36 -8.01
N ALA A 22 25.49 27.66 -9.01
CA ALA A 22 25.95 28.26 -10.26
C ALA A 22 24.81 28.93 -11.02
N PHE A 23 23.67 28.24 -11.16
CA PHE A 23 22.47 28.79 -11.77
C PHE A 23 22.00 30.07 -11.05
N HIS A 24 21.88 30.04 -9.72
CA HIS A 24 21.43 31.22 -8.96
C HIS A 24 22.38 32.42 -9.13
N LYS A 25 23.70 32.17 -9.11
CA LYS A 25 24.73 33.21 -9.30
C LYS A 25 24.66 33.82 -10.70
N LEU A 26 24.49 33.00 -11.73
CA LEU A 26 24.41 33.44 -13.13
C LEU A 26 23.07 34.12 -13.43
N ALA A 27 21.97 33.59 -12.92
CA ALA A 27 20.64 34.18 -13.03
C ALA A 27 20.63 35.60 -12.43
N LEU A 28 21.22 35.80 -11.25
CA LEU A 28 21.30 37.12 -10.62
C LEU A 28 22.23 38.09 -11.37
N LYS A 29 23.18 37.58 -12.16
CA LYS A 29 24.11 38.40 -12.96
C LYS A 29 23.47 38.85 -14.27
N TRP A 30 22.72 37.95 -14.91
CA TRP A 30 22.12 38.16 -16.23
C TRP A 30 20.61 38.47 -16.17
N HIS A 31 20.08 38.79 -14.99
CA HIS A 31 18.69 39.17 -14.85
C HIS A 31 18.42 40.51 -15.56
N PRO A 32 17.37 40.63 -16.40
CA PRO A 32 17.12 41.84 -17.18
C PRO A 32 16.96 43.09 -16.31
N ASP A 33 16.34 42.96 -15.13
CA ASP A 33 16.14 44.05 -14.16
C ASP A 33 17.44 44.65 -13.58
N LYS A 34 18.55 43.89 -13.61
CA LYS A 34 19.83 44.33 -13.03
C LYS A 34 20.74 44.97 -14.08
N ILE A 35 20.37 44.89 -15.34
CA ILE A 35 21.17 45.37 -16.47
C ILE A 35 20.70 46.78 -16.79
N LYS A 36 21.61 47.74 -16.65
CA LYS A 36 21.31 49.16 -16.74
C LYS A 36 20.86 49.54 -18.16
N ASP A 37 19.94 50.50 -18.24
CA ASP A 37 19.47 51.12 -19.49
C ASP A 37 20.68 51.57 -20.34
N GLY A 38 20.92 50.88 -21.46
CA GLY A 38 22.02 51.17 -22.39
C GLY A 38 22.98 50.00 -22.68
N GLN A 39 22.93 48.92 -21.90
CA GLN A 39 23.48 47.63 -22.34
C GLN A 39 22.41 46.83 -23.09
N ASP A 40 22.83 45.97 -24.02
CA ASP A 40 21.94 45.17 -24.84
C ASP A 40 21.10 44.20 -23.97
N VAL A 41 19.90 44.66 -23.58
CA VAL A 41 18.92 43.92 -22.78
C VAL A 41 18.49 42.65 -23.52
N GLU A 42 18.51 42.67 -24.86
CA GLU A 42 18.16 41.51 -25.67
C GLU A 42 19.23 40.43 -25.57
N ALA A 43 20.51 40.79 -25.73
CA ALA A 43 21.63 39.85 -25.55
C ALA A 43 21.65 39.24 -24.15
N ALA A 44 21.36 40.03 -23.12
CA ALA A 44 21.28 39.51 -21.77
C ALA A 44 20.10 38.57 -21.54
N THR A 45 18.95 38.87 -22.12
CA THR A 45 17.77 38.00 -22.08
C THR A 45 18.07 36.67 -22.78
N GLN A 46 18.80 36.68 -23.89
CA GLN A 46 19.23 35.48 -24.58
C GLN A 46 20.19 34.64 -23.74
N VAL A 47 21.22 35.26 -23.13
CA VAL A 47 22.15 34.56 -22.23
C VAL A 47 21.41 33.99 -21.01
N PHE A 48 20.45 34.72 -20.45
CA PHE A 48 19.62 34.24 -19.35
C PHE A 48 18.78 33.01 -19.74
N GLN A 49 18.18 33.02 -20.93
CA GLN A 49 17.44 31.88 -21.47
C GLN A 49 18.37 30.66 -21.69
N GLU A 50 19.58 30.86 -22.20
CA GLU A 50 20.57 29.80 -22.36
C GLU A 50 20.98 29.19 -21.01
N ILE A 51 21.20 30.03 -19.98
CA ILE A 51 21.51 29.58 -18.61
C ILE A 51 20.35 28.76 -18.04
N GLN A 52 19.10 29.23 -18.25
CA GLN A 52 17.92 28.51 -17.82
C GLN A 52 17.78 27.16 -18.52
N SER A 53 17.96 27.11 -19.85
CA SER A 53 17.97 25.88 -20.63
C SER A 53 19.00 24.88 -20.11
N ALA A 54 20.23 25.35 -19.89
CA ALA A 54 21.34 24.51 -19.44
C ALA A 54 21.05 23.92 -18.05
N TYR A 55 20.51 24.73 -17.14
CA TYR A 55 20.16 24.26 -15.81
C TYR A 55 18.99 23.27 -15.84
N GLU A 56 17.93 23.53 -16.62
CA GLU A 56 16.79 22.62 -16.73
C GLU A 56 17.22 21.20 -17.15
N VAL A 57 18.01 21.09 -18.22
CA VAL A 57 18.50 19.80 -18.75
C VAL A 57 19.42 19.08 -17.77
N VAL A 58 20.38 19.78 -17.17
CA VAL A 58 21.39 19.16 -16.29
C VAL A 58 20.86 18.92 -14.86
N SER A 59 19.75 19.57 -14.47
CA SER A 59 19.15 19.40 -13.14
C SER A 59 18.32 18.12 -12.97
N ASP A 60 17.66 17.64 -14.03
CA ASP A 60 16.91 16.39 -14.03
C ASP A 60 17.88 15.21 -14.29
N PRO A 61 18.00 14.21 -13.40
CA PRO A 61 18.95 13.11 -13.58
C PRO A 61 18.77 12.32 -14.88
N GLN A 62 17.52 12.18 -15.34
CA GLN A 62 17.21 11.46 -16.58
C GLN A 62 17.58 12.31 -17.81
N GLU A 63 17.28 13.60 -17.79
CA GLU A 63 17.65 14.51 -18.88
C GLU A 63 19.17 14.74 -18.94
N ARG A 64 19.84 14.79 -17.78
CA ARG A 64 21.30 14.87 -17.68
C ARG A 64 21.99 13.65 -18.26
N ALA A 65 21.57 12.45 -17.86
CA ALA A 65 22.15 11.22 -18.38
C ALA A 65 21.99 11.14 -19.92
N TRP A 66 20.80 11.50 -20.40
CA TRP A 66 20.53 11.50 -21.83
C TRP A 66 21.34 12.59 -22.58
N TYR A 67 21.48 13.78 -22.01
CA TYR A 67 22.34 14.83 -22.55
C TYR A 67 23.81 14.39 -22.59
N ASP A 68 24.32 13.78 -21.52
CA ASP A 68 25.70 13.32 -21.44
C ASP A 68 26.01 12.23 -22.49
N ASP A 69 25.08 11.29 -22.69
CA ASP A 69 25.18 10.22 -23.69
C ASP A 69 25.24 10.74 -25.14
N HIS A 70 24.58 11.86 -25.42
CA HIS A 70 24.46 12.41 -26.78
C HIS A 70 25.14 13.77 -26.97
N ARG A 71 25.87 14.25 -25.96
CA ARG A 71 26.50 15.58 -25.94
C ARG A 71 27.35 15.82 -27.17
N GLU A 72 28.16 14.84 -27.58
CA GLU A 72 29.04 15.00 -28.72
C GLU A 72 28.28 15.14 -30.05
N GLN A 73 27.10 14.52 -30.18
CA GLN A 73 26.26 14.68 -31.38
C GLN A 73 25.65 16.08 -31.39
N ILE A 74 25.13 16.53 -30.23
CA ILE A 74 24.56 17.88 -30.06
C ILE A 74 25.60 18.98 -30.32
N LEU A 75 26.84 18.79 -29.87
CA LEU A 75 27.90 19.80 -30.01
C LEU A 75 28.57 19.78 -31.38
N ARG A 76 28.58 18.65 -32.11
CA ARG A 76 29.14 18.56 -33.47
C ARG A 76 28.30 19.29 -34.52
N GLY A 77 27.02 19.57 -34.25
CA GLY A 77 26.11 20.25 -35.19
C GLY A 77 26.34 21.75 -35.41
N ASP A 78 27.57 22.25 -35.31
CA ASP A 78 27.92 23.68 -35.48
C ASP A 78 29.26 23.94 -36.20
N ASP A 79 29.92 22.92 -36.77
CA ASP A 79 31.11 23.16 -37.60
C ASP A 79 30.65 23.52 -39.02
N GLY A 80 30.25 24.78 -39.21
CA GLY A 80 29.96 25.42 -40.50
C GLY A 80 31.15 25.49 -41.47
N THR A 81 32.07 24.53 -41.42
CA THR A 81 32.92 24.17 -42.55
C THR A 81 32.08 23.35 -43.52
N HIS A 82 31.49 24.03 -44.50
CA HIS A 82 31.24 23.43 -45.80
C HIS A 82 32.55 22.81 -46.29
N HIS A 83 32.74 21.51 -46.06
CA HIS A 83 33.66 20.75 -46.87
C HIS A 83 32.93 20.56 -48.19
N ASP A 84 33.27 21.39 -49.18
CA ASP A 84 32.88 21.19 -50.57
C ASP A 84 33.18 19.72 -50.94
N GLY A 85 32.15 18.86 -51.04
CA GLY A 85 32.39 17.44 -51.35
C GLY A 85 31.23 16.46 -51.18
N ASP A 86 30.38 16.58 -50.16
CA ASP A 86 29.35 15.56 -49.89
C ASP A 86 27.99 16.19 -49.54
N ALA A 87 27.09 16.18 -50.51
CA ALA A 87 25.73 16.73 -50.41
C ALA A 87 24.74 15.78 -49.70
N ASP A 88 25.21 15.03 -48.71
CA ASP A 88 24.47 13.92 -48.08
C ASP A 88 24.29 14.07 -46.55
N ASP A 89 24.47 15.26 -45.98
CA ASP A 89 24.36 15.51 -44.52
C ASP A 89 23.23 16.47 -44.09
N ASP A 90 22.21 16.66 -44.94
CA ASP A 90 20.92 17.29 -44.56
C ASP A 90 19.99 16.28 -43.85
N ARG A 91 20.53 15.47 -42.94
CA ARG A 91 19.74 14.44 -42.23
C ARG A 91 19.04 15.06 -41.03
N PHE A 92 17.78 14.70 -40.82
CA PHE A 92 16.97 15.21 -39.72
C PHE A 92 17.53 14.78 -38.36
N ASP A 93 18.23 15.71 -37.68
CA ASP A 93 18.75 15.49 -36.34
C ASP A 93 17.72 15.89 -35.26
N VAL A 94 17.04 14.88 -34.72
CA VAL A 94 16.08 15.02 -33.62
C VAL A 94 16.72 15.69 -32.38
N MET A 95 18.03 15.51 -32.18
CA MET A 95 18.75 15.96 -30.99
C MET A 95 18.77 17.48 -30.84
N ARG A 96 18.77 18.20 -31.96
CA ARG A 96 18.74 19.67 -31.99
C ARG A 96 17.52 20.26 -31.27
N PHE A 97 16.41 19.52 -31.20
CA PHE A 97 15.14 19.99 -30.64
C PHE A 97 15.00 19.78 -29.12
N PHE A 98 16.05 19.30 -28.46
CA PHE A 98 16.11 19.13 -26.99
C PHE A 98 16.62 20.37 -26.25
N SER A 99 16.86 21.49 -26.94
CA SER A 99 17.20 22.75 -26.30
C SER A 99 15.97 23.64 -26.14
N THR A 100 15.81 24.33 -25.01
CA THR A 100 14.72 25.32 -24.87
C THR A 100 14.99 26.60 -25.65
N SER A 101 16.21 26.79 -26.16
CA SER A 101 16.57 27.94 -27.00
C SER A 101 15.92 27.93 -28.40
N ILE A 102 15.34 26.80 -28.82
CA ILE A 102 14.75 26.67 -30.17
C ILE A 102 13.41 27.37 -30.31
N TYR A 103 12.73 27.66 -29.20
CA TYR A 103 11.42 28.29 -29.18
C TYR A 103 11.41 29.49 -28.23
N LYS A 104 10.60 30.50 -28.56
CA LYS A 104 10.40 31.72 -27.80
C LYS A 104 8.95 31.80 -27.35
N GLY A 105 8.72 31.49 -26.08
CA GLY A 105 7.39 31.55 -25.47
C GLY A 105 6.46 30.40 -25.88
N PHE A 106 5.25 30.39 -25.30
CA PHE A 106 4.25 29.34 -25.44
C PHE A 106 3.04 29.82 -26.24
N LYS A 107 3.29 30.46 -27.38
CA LYS A 107 2.27 30.90 -28.34
C LYS A 107 2.38 30.11 -29.63
N ASP A 108 1.44 30.32 -30.55
CA ASP A 108 1.44 29.72 -31.90
C ASP A 108 2.17 30.60 -32.94
N ASP A 109 3.01 31.55 -32.49
CA ASP A 109 3.85 32.36 -33.37
C ASP A 109 4.89 31.48 -34.11
N ASP A 110 5.54 31.97 -35.17
CA ASP A 110 6.48 31.17 -36.00
C ASP A 110 7.64 30.54 -35.20
N ARG A 111 8.05 31.20 -34.11
CA ARG A 111 9.07 30.68 -33.17
C ARG A 111 8.48 30.24 -31.83
N GLY A 112 7.16 30.12 -31.74
CA GLY A 112 6.47 29.67 -30.54
C GLY A 112 6.62 28.17 -30.31
N PHE A 113 6.54 27.74 -29.05
CA PHE A 113 6.65 26.33 -28.65
C PHE A 113 5.78 25.40 -29.51
N TYR A 114 4.52 25.77 -29.74
CA TYR A 114 3.57 24.90 -30.42
C TYR A 114 3.84 24.79 -31.93
N SER A 115 4.28 25.87 -32.58
CA SER A 115 4.58 25.86 -34.01
C SER A 115 5.88 25.11 -34.30
N VAL A 116 6.93 25.33 -33.48
CA VAL A 116 8.22 24.65 -33.64
C VAL A 116 8.06 23.13 -33.47
N TYR A 117 7.45 22.68 -32.37
CA TYR A 117 7.32 21.24 -32.14
C TYR A 117 6.31 20.59 -33.07
N ARG A 118 5.24 21.28 -33.48
CA ARG A 118 4.34 20.76 -34.51
C ARG A 118 5.08 20.50 -35.82
N GLY A 119 5.86 21.48 -36.30
CA GLY A 119 6.64 21.32 -37.53
C GLY A 119 7.63 20.15 -37.43
N VAL A 120 8.30 19.99 -36.29
CA VAL A 120 9.22 18.86 -36.05
C VAL A 120 8.54 17.51 -36.20
N PHE A 121 7.39 17.31 -35.56
CA PHE A 121 6.68 16.04 -35.62
C PHE A 121 6.03 15.81 -36.98
N GLU A 122 5.57 16.86 -37.66
CA GLU A 122 5.08 16.78 -39.05
C GLU A 122 6.19 16.43 -40.04
N GLU A 123 7.41 16.93 -39.83
CA GLU A 123 8.58 16.58 -40.63
C GLU A 123 9.01 15.12 -40.43
N ILE A 124 9.06 14.65 -39.17
CA ILE A 124 9.34 13.24 -38.87
C ILE A 124 8.28 12.32 -39.52
N ASP A 125 7.00 12.68 -39.40
CA ASP A 125 5.91 11.93 -40.01
C ASP A 125 6.01 11.93 -41.53
N ALA A 126 6.34 13.08 -42.16
CA ALA A 126 6.54 13.16 -43.60
C ALA A 126 7.66 12.23 -44.11
N LEU A 127 8.77 12.11 -43.35
CA LEU A 127 9.86 11.19 -43.68
C LEU A 127 9.41 9.72 -43.63
N ASP A 128 8.60 9.35 -42.63
CA ASP A 128 8.06 7.99 -42.53
C ASP A 128 6.96 7.72 -43.56
N GLN A 129 6.11 8.70 -43.86
CA GLN A 129 5.11 8.65 -44.93
C GLN A 129 5.76 8.34 -46.28
N ALA A 130 6.86 9.05 -46.59
CA ALA A 130 7.64 8.80 -47.79
C ALA A 130 8.26 7.39 -47.81
N ALA A 131 8.72 6.90 -46.66
CA ALA A 131 9.34 5.58 -46.55
C ALA A 131 8.35 4.41 -46.68
N ARG A 132 7.16 4.54 -46.09
CA ARG A 132 6.12 3.49 -46.11
C ARG A 132 5.23 3.53 -47.36
N GLY A 133 5.22 4.65 -48.09
CA GLY A 133 4.38 4.85 -49.27
C GLY A 133 2.89 5.03 -48.96
N ASP A 134 2.55 5.39 -47.72
CA ASP A 134 1.20 5.66 -47.25
C ASP A 134 1.13 7.08 -46.66
N SER A 135 0.03 7.77 -46.91
CA SER A 135 -0.20 9.16 -46.53
C SER A 135 -1.10 9.31 -45.29
N THR A 136 -1.36 8.24 -44.52
CA THR A 136 -2.12 8.29 -43.26
C THR A 136 -1.41 9.13 -42.17
N PRO A 137 -1.82 10.37 -41.89
CA PRO A 137 -1.02 11.25 -41.05
C PRO A 137 -1.01 10.79 -39.59
N ALA A 138 0.11 11.01 -38.90
CA ALA A 138 0.17 10.89 -37.45
C ALA A 138 -0.78 11.89 -36.78
N PRO A 139 -1.23 11.63 -35.53
CA PRO A 139 -2.02 12.61 -34.80
C PRO A 139 -1.26 13.94 -34.68
N SER A 140 -1.94 15.07 -34.93
CA SER A 140 -1.33 16.40 -34.88
C SER A 140 -1.13 16.88 -33.44
N PHE A 141 -0.13 17.75 -33.23
CA PHE A 141 0.19 18.36 -31.94
C PHE A 141 -0.86 19.38 -31.46
N GLY A 142 -1.62 19.94 -32.40
CA GLY A 142 -2.57 21.01 -32.13
C GLY A 142 -1.91 22.35 -31.79
N SER A 143 -2.71 23.28 -31.28
CA SER A 143 -2.31 24.67 -30.98
C SER A 143 -2.32 24.97 -29.48
N SER A 144 -1.88 26.16 -29.09
CA SER A 144 -1.90 26.62 -27.69
C SER A 144 -3.29 26.55 -27.04
N THR A 145 -4.36 26.67 -27.83
CA THR A 145 -5.75 26.67 -27.38
C THR A 145 -6.43 25.31 -27.44
N SER A 146 -5.84 24.31 -28.09
CA SER A 146 -6.47 23.00 -28.20
C SER A 146 -6.44 22.26 -26.87
N GLU A 147 -7.28 21.23 -26.75
CA GLU A 147 -7.24 20.32 -25.61
C GLU A 147 -5.90 19.56 -25.54
N VAL A 148 -5.62 18.97 -24.37
CA VAL A 148 -4.41 18.17 -24.17
C VAL A 148 -4.40 17.03 -25.19
N PRO A 149 -3.38 16.94 -26.07
CA PRO A 149 -3.41 16.00 -27.17
C PRO A 149 -2.95 14.62 -26.69
N HIS A 150 -3.79 13.91 -25.94
CA HIS A 150 -3.48 12.58 -25.39
C HIS A 150 -3.11 11.58 -26.49
N ALA A 151 -3.91 11.51 -27.55
CA ALA A 151 -3.67 10.64 -28.70
C ALA A 151 -2.32 10.91 -29.39
N PHE A 152 -1.92 12.18 -29.47
CA PHE A 152 -0.60 12.58 -29.97
C PHE A 152 0.51 11.97 -29.12
N TYR A 153 0.48 12.20 -27.80
CA TYR A 153 1.54 11.70 -26.93
C TYR A 153 1.56 10.16 -26.84
N ASP A 154 0.39 9.51 -26.91
CA ASP A 154 0.31 8.04 -26.90
C ASP A 154 0.94 7.44 -28.18
N TYR A 155 0.70 8.05 -29.34
CA TYR A 155 1.33 7.69 -30.60
C TYR A 155 2.85 7.93 -30.56
N TRP A 156 3.28 9.17 -30.29
CA TRP A 156 4.70 9.54 -30.39
C TRP A 156 5.59 8.91 -29.32
N ARG A 157 5.03 8.53 -28.15
CA ARG A 157 5.77 7.77 -27.12
C ARG A 157 5.89 6.27 -27.43
N SER A 158 5.09 5.77 -28.37
CA SER A 158 5.18 4.40 -28.90
C SER A 158 5.76 4.34 -30.32
N TYR A 159 6.30 5.47 -30.80
CA TYR A 159 6.81 5.64 -32.16
C TYR A 159 7.95 4.67 -32.54
N MET A 160 7.85 4.19 -33.77
CA MET A 160 8.87 3.43 -34.50
C MET A 160 8.95 3.98 -35.92
N THR A 161 10.16 4.13 -36.43
CA THR A 161 10.39 4.69 -37.77
C THR A 161 10.22 3.64 -38.86
N ASP A 162 9.59 4.06 -39.96
CA ASP A 162 9.44 3.27 -41.18
C ASP A 162 10.60 3.49 -42.16
N GLN A 163 11.45 4.49 -41.94
CA GLN A 163 12.63 4.74 -42.76
C GLN A 163 13.55 3.52 -42.87
N SER A 164 14.18 3.34 -44.03
CA SER A 164 15.00 2.17 -44.33
C SER A 164 16.33 2.16 -43.57
N PHE A 165 16.91 3.34 -43.30
CA PHE A 165 18.27 3.53 -42.79
C PHE A 165 19.36 2.93 -43.69
N SER A 166 19.09 2.71 -44.98
CA SER A 166 20.06 2.10 -45.91
C SER A 166 21.35 2.89 -46.08
N TRP A 167 21.34 4.18 -45.74
CA TRP A 167 22.54 5.02 -45.74
C TRP A 167 23.54 4.69 -44.63
N LEU A 168 23.13 3.92 -43.59
CA LEU A 168 24.04 3.41 -42.56
C LEU A 168 24.77 2.13 -43.00
N ASP A 169 24.55 1.66 -44.23
CA ASP A 169 25.24 0.49 -44.77
C ASP A 169 26.73 0.83 -44.96
N GLN A 170 27.58 0.16 -44.18
CA GLN A 170 29.04 0.34 -44.23
C GLN A 170 29.67 -0.33 -45.44
N TYR A 171 29.01 -1.37 -45.97
CA TYR A 171 29.56 -2.23 -46.99
C TYR A 171 28.65 -2.29 -48.23
N LYS A 172 29.23 -2.18 -49.43
CA LYS A 172 28.52 -2.47 -50.68
C LYS A 172 28.53 -3.97 -50.92
N THR A 173 27.39 -4.64 -50.79
CA THR A 173 27.27 -6.10 -50.89
C THR A 173 27.64 -6.67 -52.27
N THR A 174 27.68 -5.81 -53.30
CA THR A 174 28.18 -6.10 -54.65
C THR A 174 29.67 -6.40 -54.68
N ASP A 175 30.45 -5.78 -53.79
CA ASP A 175 31.91 -5.80 -53.80
C ASP A 175 32.46 -7.05 -53.05
N ALA A 176 31.56 -7.90 -52.56
CA ALA A 176 31.91 -9.07 -51.77
C ALA A 176 32.68 -10.13 -52.62
N PRO A 177 33.90 -10.54 -52.21
CA PRO A 177 34.72 -11.51 -52.94
C PRO A 177 34.14 -12.94 -52.95
N SER A 178 33.32 -13.27 -51.95
CA SER A 178 32.69 -14.59 -51.83
C SER A 178 31.28 -14.47 -51.24
N ARG A 179 30.47 -15.52 -51.43
CA ARG A 179 29.12 -15.61 -50.85
C ARG A 179 29.14 -15.50 -49.33
N GLU A 180 30.16 -16.02 -48.67
CA GLU A 180 30.31 -15.98 -47.21
C GLU A 180 30.58 -14.56 -46.74
N ILE A 181 31.50 -13.86 -47.40
CA ILE A 181 31.80 -12.45 -47.09
C ILE A 181 30.58 -11.57 -47.36
N ARG A 182 29.82 -11.82 -48.44
CA ARG A 182 28.57 -11.10 -48.73
C ARG A 182 27.56 -11.22 -47.58
N ARG A 183 27.40 -12.42 -47.02
CA ARG A 183 26.50 -12.65 -45.88
C ARG A 183 26.95 -11.93 -44.62
N LEU A 184 28.26 -11.83 -44.38
CA LEU A 184 28.80 -11.06 -43.26
C LEU A 184 28.55 -9.57 -43.47
N MET A 185 28.82 -9.04 -44.67
CA MET A 185 28.53 -7.64 -45.04
C MET A 185 27.04 -7.31 -44.89
N GLU A 186 26.14 -8.17 -45.39
CA GLU A 186 24.68 -8.00 -45.23
C GLU A 186 24.25 -8.00 -43.76
N LYS A 187 24.87 -8.86 -42.94
CA LYS A 187 24.59 -8.95 -41.50
C LYS A 187 25.05 -7.69 -40.78
N ASP A 188 26.22 -7.17 -41.11
CA ASP A 188 26.77 -5.96 -40.49
C ASP A 188 25.99 -4.72 -40.92
N ASN A 189 25.63 -4.60 -42.20
CA ASN A 189 24.72 -3.57 -42.69
C ASN A 189 23.37 -3.64 -41.97
N LYS A 190 22.76 -4.84 -41.88
CA LYS A 190 21.50 -5.01 -41.15
C LYS A 190 21.65 -4.56 -39.68
N LYS A 191 22.75 -4.92 -39.02
CA LYS A 191 23.01 -4.49 -37.63
C LYS A 191 23.15 -2.97 -37.53
N ALA A 192 23.80 -2.32 -38.48
CA ALA A 192 23.93 -0.87 -38.54
C ALA A 192 22.55 -0.20 -38.70
N ARG A 193 21.73 -0.68 -39.65
CA ARG A 193 20.35 -0.20 -39.85
C ARG A 193 19.46 -0.42 -38.63
N ASP A 194 19.48 -1.62 -38.05
CA ASP A 194 18.68 -1.96 -36.87
C ASP A 194 19.11 -1.10 -35.67
N THR A 195 20.39 -0.76 -35.55
CA THR A 195 20.89 0.12 -34.50
C THR A 195 20.42 1.56 -34.76
N GLY A 196 20.57 2.07 -35.98
CA GLY A 196 20.12 3.42 -36.36
C GLY A 196 18.62 3.64 -36.19
N LYS A 197 17.79 2.68 -36.62
CA LYS A 197 16.33 2.71 -36.39
C LYS A 197 16.01 2.78 -34.89
N LYS A 198 16.68 1.95 -34.09
CA LYS A 198 16.46 1.92 -32.63
C LYS A 198 16.86 3.24 -31.97
N THR A 199 18.01 3.81 -32.33
CA THR A 199 18.47 5.07 -31.76
C THR A 199 17.57 6.23 -32.18
N PHE A 200 17.23 6.32 -33.47
CA PHE A 200 16.34 7.37 -33.96
C PHE A 200 14.95 7.31 -33.31
N SER A 201 14.29 6.14 -33.30
CA SER A 201 12.99 6.00 -32.65
C SER A 201 13.05 6.21 -31.14
N ALA A 202 14.15 5.84 -30.47
CA ALA A 202 14.34 6.15 -29.06
C ALA A 202 14.46 7.66 -28.83
N ASN A 203 15.17 8.38 -29.69
CA ASN A 203 15.33 9.83 -29.62
C ASN A 203 14.01 10.56 -29.88
N VAL A 204 13.21 10.13 -30.86
CA VAL A 204 11.87 10.69 -31.10
C VAL A 204 10.94 10.44 -29.90
N ARG A 205 10.97 9.25 -29.30
CA ARG A 205 10.19 8.95 -28.08
C ARG A 205 10.64 9.82 -26.89
N ALA A 206 11.95 10.02 -26.74
CA ALA A 206 12.50 10.92 -25.73
C ALA A 206 12.09 12.38 -25.99
N LEU A 207 12.02 12.80 -27.25
CA LEU A 207 11.56 14.14 -27.63
C LEU A 207 10.09 14.33 -27.28
N ALA A 208 9.25 13.34 -27.54
CA ALA A 208 7.85 13.37 -27.16
C ALA A 208 7.67 13.53 -25.63
N ASP A 209 8.46 12.80 -24.83
CA ASP A 209 8.46 12.97 -23.37
C ASP A 209 9.01 14.35 -22.94
N TYR A 210 10.05 14.84 -23.59
CA TYR A 210 10.64 16.16 -23.34
C TYR A 210 9.62 17.29 -23.57
N VAL A 211 8.91 17.24 -24.70
CA VAL A 211 7.85 18.19 -25.07
C VAL A 211 6.67 18.07 -24.09
N ARG A 212 6.27 16.83 -23.75
CA ARG A 212 5.16 16.57 -22.82
C ARG A 212 5.36 17.19 -21.45
N LYS A 213 6.59 17.15 -20.91
CA LYS A 213 6.91 17.77 -19.62
C LYS A 213 6.79 19.30 -19.64
N ARG A 214 6.96 19.93 -20.80
CA ARG A 214 7.03 21.40 -20.97
C ARG A 214 5.74 22.01 -21.53
N ASP A 215 4.89 21.20 -22.16
CA ASP A 215 3.59 21.61 -22.68
C ASP A 215 2.69 22.13 -21.56
N LYS A 216 2.31 23.42 -21.64
CA LYS A 216 1.50 24.09 -20.62
C LYS A 216 0.13 23.45 -20.46
N ARG A 217 -0.44 22.90 -21.53
CA ARG A 217 -1.73 22.18 -21.50
C ARG A 217 -1.59 20.92 -20.65
N MET A 218 -0.53 20.15 -20.88
CA MET A 218 -0.24 18.93 -20.12
C MET A 218 0.09 19.22 -18.66
N ILE A 219 0.92 20.24 -18.37
CA ILE A 219 1.26 20.64 -17.01
C ILE A 219 -0.01 20.99 -16.22
N LYS A 220 -0.89 21.82 -16.79
CA LYS A 220 -2.16 22.20 -16.15
C LYS A 220 -3.01 20.97 -15.87
N HIS A 221 -3.17 20.07 -16.84
CA HIS A 221 -3.95 18.85 -16.67
C HIS A 221 -3.35 17.90 -15.61
N VAL A 222 -2.02 17.75 -15.54
CA VAL A 222 -1.36 16.96 -14.49
C VAL A 222 -1.60 17.57 -13.12
N GLN A 223 -1.45 18.90 -12.98
CA GLN A 223 -1.70 19.62 -11.73
C GLN A 223 -3.15 19.50 -11.27
N GLU A 224 -4.12 19.66 -12.18
CA GLU A 224 -5.55 19.48 -11.89
C GLU A 224 -5.85 18.05 -11.43
N LYS A 225 -5.29 17.04 -12.10
CA LYS A 225 -5.46 15.63 -11.73
C LYS A 225 -4.83 15.30 -10.37
N GLU A 226 -3.66 15.85 -10.07
CA GLU A 226 -3.01 15.71 -8.76
C GLU A 226 -3.80 16.40 -7.66
N ALA A 227 -4.29 17.63 -7.90
CA ALA A 227 -5.15 18.35 -6.97
C ALA A 227 -6.45 17.58 -6.69
N LEU A 228 -7.08 17.02 -7.73
CA LEU A 228 -8.25 16.16 -7.57
C LEU A 228 -7.94 14.92 -6.75
N ARG A 229 -6.82 14.25 -7.00
CA ARG A 229 -6.38 13.08 -6.23
C ARG A 229 -6.11 13.41 -4.77
N LEU A 230 -5.47 14.56 -4.49
CA LEU A 230 -5.23 15.03 -3.13
C LEU A 230 -6.54 15.36 -2.41
N SER A 231 -7.47 16.03 -3.08
CA SER A 231 -8.82 16.30 -2.57
C SER A 231 -9.55 15.00 -2.22
N GLN A 232 -9.61 14.05 -3.15
CA GLN A 232 -10.23 12.73 -2.93
C GLN A 232 -9.55 11.95 -1.79
N ALA A 233 -8.23 12.06 -1.63
CA ALA A 233 -7.51 11.43 -0.53
C ALA A 233 -7.84 12.09 0.82
N ALA A 234 -7.96 13.41 0.85
CA ALA A 234 -8.38 14.16 2.04
C ALA A 234 -9.81 13.81 2.44
N ASP A 235 -10.74 13.75 1.48
CA ASP A 235 -12.14 13.35 1.74
C ASP A 235 -12.23 11.93 2.29
N LYS A 236 -11.48 10.98 1.72
CA LYS A 236 -11.40 9.61 2.21
C LYS A 236 -10.80 9.53 3.62
N ALA A 237 -9.76 10.32 3.90
CA ALA A 237 -9.15 10.38 5.22
C ALA A 237 -10.10 10.99 6.26
N ALA A 238 -10.82 12.06 5.91
CA ALA A 238 -11.82 12.68 6.75
C ALA A 238 -12.99 11.73 7.05
N ALA A 239 -13.49 11.01 6.04
CA ALA A 239 -14.53 10.00 6.21
C ALA A 239 -14.06 8.83 7.10
N ALA A 240 -12.81 8.38 6.95
CA ALA A 240 -12.23 7.35 7.82
C ALA A 240 -12.07 7.83 9.28
N ALA A 241 -11.62 9.08 9.47
CA ALA A 241 -11.51 9.69 10.80
C ALA A 241 -12.88 9.85 11.46
N ALA A 242 -13.89 10.30 10.72
CA ALA A 242 -15.27 10.42 11.20
C ALA A 242 -15.85 9.06 11.60
N ARG A 243 -15.61 8.00 10.82
CA ARG A 243 -16.01 6.63 11.17
C ARG A 243 -15.31 6.13 12.45
N LYS A 244 -14.02 6.42 12.61
CA LYS A 244 -13.25 6.04 13.80
C LYS A 244 -13.78 6.77 15.05
N LEU A 245 -14.03 8.07 14.94
CA LEU A 245 -14.63 8.87 16.01
C LEU A 245 -16.04 8.39 16.37
N ALA A 246 -16.88 8.07 15.38
CA ALA A 246 -18.21 7.53 15.61
C ALA A 246 -18.14 6.17 16.33
N PHE A 247 -17.23 5.29 15.92
CA PHE A 247 -17.01 4.00 16.59
C PHE A 247 -16.48 4.17 18.03
N GLU A 248 -15.56 5.10 18.25
CA GLU A 248 -15.05 5.41 19.59
C GLU A 248 -16.13 6.00 20.49
N ALA A 249 -17.01 6.86 19.95
CA ALA A 249 -18.16 7.40 20.66
C ALA A 249 -19.20 6.31 20.99
N GLU A 250 -19.49 5.40 20.06
CA GLU A 250 -20.37 4.26 20.29
C GLU A 250 -19.79 3.33 21.37
N LYS A 251 -18.50 3.01 21.29
CA LYS A 251 -17.80 2.22 22.31
C LYS A 251 -17.86 2.89 23.69
N ALA A 252 -17.62 4.20 23.76
CA ALA A 252 -17.70 4.95 25.01
C ALA A 252 -19.14 4.97 25.58
N ALA A 253 -20.16 5.13 24.73
CA ALA A 253 -21.56 5.06 25.14
C ALA A 253 -21.94 3.66 25.63
N PHE A 254 -21.45 2.62 24.96
CA PHE A 254 -21.63 1.24 25.42
C PHE A 254 -20.97 1.02 26.78
N GLN A 255 -19.73 1.47 26.95
CA GLN A 255 -19.02 1.35 28.23
C GLN A 255 -19.74 2.11 29.36
N ALA A 256 -20.19 3.35 29.11
CA ALA A 256 -20.94 4.13 30.09
C ALA A 256 -22.26 3.45 30.49
N SER A 257 -22.99 2.86 29.52
CA SER A 257 -24.23 2.14 29.82
C SER A 257 -23.97 0.85 30.62
N TRP A 258 -22.88 0.15 30.35
CA TRP A 258 -22.44 -1.01 31.13
C TRP A 258 -22.06 -0.64 32.57
N GLU A 259 -21.29 0.44 32.77
CA GLU A 259 -20.92 0.95 34.10
C GLU A 259 -22.15 1.42 34.91
N ALA A 260 -23.13 2.06 34.26
CA ALA A 260 -24.39 2.44 34.89
C ALA A 260 -25.26 1.22 35.29
N ALA A 261 -25.26 0.17 34.46
CA ALA A 261 -25.95 -1.07 34.80
C ALA A 261 -25.25 -1.81 35.97
N ALA A 262 -23.91 -1.81 36.00
CA ALA A 262 -23.13 -2.42 37.07
C ALA A 262 -23.40 -1.77 38.44
N THR A 263 -23.43 -0.44 38.50
CA THR A 263 -23.77 0.31 39.73
C THR A 263 -25.19 0.04 40.20
N THR A 264 -26.16 -0.08 39.29
CA THR A 264 -27.54 -0.45 39.62
C THR A 264 -27.64 -1.89 40.16
N SER A 265 -26.86 -2.81 39.58
CA SER A 265 -26.76 -4.20 40.06
C SER A 265 -26.11 -4.32 41.43
N GLU A 266 -25.16 -3.45 41.77
CA GLU A 266 -24.50 -3.44 43.08
C GLU A 266 -25.45 -2.98 44.18
N TYR A 267 -26.25 -1.95 43.91
CA TYR A 267 -27.34 -1.52 44.80
C TYR A 267 -28.40 -2.63 45.00
N ALA A 268 -28.80 -3.32 43.92
CA ALA A 268 -29.70 -4.48 44.00
C ALA A 268 -29.08 -5.65 44.78
N ALA A 269 -27.77 -5.89 44.64
CA ALA A 269 -27.07 -6.91 45.40
C ALA A 269 -26.94 -6.55 46.89
N GLU A 270 -26.71 -5.28 47.22
CA GLU A 270 -26.58 -4.81 48.60
C GLU A 270 -27.91 -4.87 49.37
N THR A 271 -29.01 -4.49 48.70
CA THR A 271 -30.37 -4.66 49.23
C THR A 271 -30.74 -6.12 49.49
N LEU A 272 -30.41 -7.04 48.57
CA LEU A 272 -30.58 -8.48 48.78
C LEU A 272 -29.74 -9.00 49.96
N ARG A 273 -28.47 -8.60 50.07
CA ARG A 273 -27.61 -8.97 51.22
C ARG A 273 -28.18 -8.49 52.55
N ALA A 274 -28.75 -7.28 52.59
CA ALA A 274 -29.39 -6.75 53.79
C ALA A 274 -30.65 -7.55 54.19
N GLU A 275 -31.47 -7.97 53.24
CA GLU A 275 -32.61 -8.85 53.52
C GLU A 275 -32.19 -10.25 53.99
N GLU A 276 -31.17 -10.84 53.36
CA GLU A 276 -30.62 -12.12 53.79
C GLU A 276 -30.03 -12.04 55.21
N ALA A 277 -29.34 -10.95 55.54
CA ALA A 277 -28.84 -10.70 56.89
C ALA A 277 -29.98 -10.62 57.92
N LYS A 278 -31.09 -9.93 57.58
CA LYS A 278 -32.30 -9.91 58.43
C LYS A 278 -32.90 -11.30 58.59
N ARG A 279 -32.97 -12.10 57.52
CA ARG A 279 -33.47 -13.48 57.58
C ARG A 279 -32.58 -14.38 58.44
N ARG A 280 -31.26 -14.22 58.36
CA ARG A 280 -30.30 -14.94 59.21
C ARG A 280 -30.46 -14.55 60.68
N ALA A 281 -30.49 -13.25 60.98
CA ALA A 281 -30.71 -12.77 62.35
C ALA A 281 -32.04 -13.29 62.95
N LYS A 282 -33.11 -13.36 62.15
CA LYS A 282 -34.39 -13.93 62.58
C LYS A 282 -34.32 -15.45 62.80
N ALA A 283 -33.56 -16.18 61.96
CA ALA A 283 -33.37 -17.62 62.13
C ALA A 283 -32.51 -17.94 63.37
N ASP A 284 -31.47 -17.15 63.63
CA ASP A 284 -30.61 -17.29 64.81
C ASP A 284 -31.36 -17.00 66.11
N ALA A 285 -32.25 -15.99 66.12
CA ALA A 285 -33.15 -15.71 67.25
C ALA A 285 -34.16 -16.85 67.53
N MET A 286 -34.40 -17.74 66.57
CA MET A 286 -35.35 -18.86 66.68
C MET A 286 -34.73 -20.14 67.26
N VAL A 287 -33.42 -20.16 67.53
CA VAL A 287 -32.71 -21.28 68.13
C VAL A 287 -32.44 -21.00 69.60
N LEU A 288 -33.25 -21.59 70.48
CA LEU A 288 -33.13 -21.46 71.93
C LEU A 288 -32.35 -22.67 72.48
N VAL A 289 -31.29 -22.46 73.25
CA VAL A 289 -30.42 -23.57 73.70
C VAL A 289 -30.42 -23.67 75.22
N CYS A 290 -30.61 -24.88 75.74
CA CYS A 290 -30.37 -25.17 77.16
C CYS A 290 -28.90 -25.54 77.35
N HIS A 291 -28.14 -24.68 78.03
CA HIS A 291 -26.69 -24.86 78.20
C HIS A 291 -26.32 -26.02 79.15
N LEU A 292 -27.20 -26.37 80.10
CA LEU A 292 -26.96 -27.50 81.01
C LEU A 292 -27.13 -28.85 80.31
N CYS A 293 -28.14 -28.98 79.45
CA CYS A 293 -28.40 -30.21 78.72
C CYS A 293 -27.76 -30.24 77.33
N LYS A 294 -27.21 -29.11 76.87
CA LYS A 294 -26.69 -28.87 75.52
C LYS A 294 -27.69 -29.29 74.43
N LYS A 295 -28.96 -28.92 74.62
CA LYS A 295 -30.05 -29.20 73.69
C LYS A 295 -30.59 -27.92 73.10
N GLU A 296 -30.82 -27.94 71.80
CA GLU A 296 -31.38 -26.82 71.04
C GLU A 296 -32.88 -27.04 70.81
N PHE A 297 -33.65 -25.97 70.90
CA PHE A 297 -35.10 -25.94 70.83
C PHE A 297 -35.52 -24.90 69.80
N LYS A 298 -36.52 -25.25 68.99
CA LYS A 298 -37.03 -24.41 67.91
C LYS A 298 -38.20 -23.52 68.34
N SER A 299 -38.60 -23.59 69.61
CA SER A 299 -39.74 -22.87 70.17
C SER A 299 -39.53 -22.69 71.68
N GLU A 300 -39.91 -21.52 72.18
CA GLU A 300 -39.83 -21.14 73.58
C GLU A 300 -40.58 -22.13 74.49
N LYS A 301 -41.77 -22.57 74.07
CA LYS A 301 -42.56 -23.58 74.79
C LYS A 301 -41.87 -24.94 74.87
N GLN A 302 -41.08 -25.32 73.86
CA GLN A 302 -40.29 -26.55 73.89
C GLN A 302 -39.09 -26.43 74.85
N ALA A 303 -38.45 -25.27 74.90
CA ALA A 303 -37.39 -24.98 75.85
C ALA A 303 -37.92 -24.97 77.29
N GLN A 304 -39.05 -24.30 77.56
CA GLN A 304 -39.71 -24.28 78.87
C GLN A 304 -40.10 -25.69 79.35
N ASN A 305 -40.77 -26.48 78.50
CA ASN A 305 -41.10 -27.87 78.83
C ASN A 305 -39.85 -28.71 79.10
N HIS A 306 -38.74 -28.43 78.41
CA HIS A 306 -37.48 -29.09 78.68
C HIS A 306 -36.92 -28.73 80.05
N LEU A 307 -36.96 -27.45 80.46
CA LEU A 307 -36.49 -26.99 81.77
C LEU A 307 -37.28 -27.64 82.93
N ILE A 308 -38.58 -27.83 82.76
CA ILE A 308 -39.46 -28.45 83.77
C ILE A 308 -39.36 -29.99 83.77
N SER A 309 -38.76 -30.59 82.73
CA SER A 309 -38.61 -32.05 82.64
C SER A 309 -37.78 -32.60 83.79
N LYS A 310 -38.21 -33.75 84.34
CA LYS A 310 -37.48 -34.48 85.39
C LYS A 310 -36.01 -34.71 85.02
N LYS A 311 -35.71 -35.01 83.75
CA LYS A 311 -34.33 -35.20 83.29
C LYS A 311 -33.47 -33.94 83.36
N HIS A 312 -34.05 -32.77 83.12
CA HIS A 312 -33.32 -31.49 83.25
C HIS A 312 -33.10 -31.16 84.73
N ARG A 313 -34.15 -31.29 85.56
CA ARG A 313 -34.06 -31.10 87.03
C ARG A 313 -33.04 -32.06 87.68
N ASP A 314 -33.03 -33.33 87.30
CA ASP A 314 -32.03 -34.30 87.76
C ASP A 314 -30.61 -33.88 87.34
N GLN A 315 -30.43 -33.30 86.14
CA GLN A 315 -29.16 -32.74 85.70
C GLN A 315 -28.77 -31.45 86.45
N MET A 316 -29.73 -30.62 86.87
CA MET A 316 -29.46 -29.46 87.73
C MET A 316 -28.92 -29.90 89.09
N VAL A 317 -29.56 -30.90 89.72
CA VAL A 317 -29.10 -31.48 90.99
C VAL A 317 -27.69 -32.04 90.84
N LEU A 318 -27.42 -32.79 89.77
CA LEU A 318 -26.10 -33.37 89.52
C LEU A 318 -25.02 -32.30 89.31
N ALA A 319 -25.39 -31.15 88.73
CA ALA A 319 -24.52 -29.99 88.56
C ALA A 319 -24.40 -29.12 89.82
N GLY A 320 -25.06 -29.49 90.93
CA GLY A 320 -25.03 -28.76 92.20
C GLY A 320 -25.91 -27.51 92.24
N VAL A 321 -26.87 -27.39 91.31
CA VAL A 321 -27.84 -26.28 91.25
C VAL A 321 -29.17 -26.75 91.85
N ASP A 322 -29.69 -26.01 92.84
CA ASP A 322 -30.94 -26.36 93.53
C ASP A 322 -32.16 -26.19 92.60
N PRO A 323 -32.93 -27.27 92.32
CA PRO A 323 -34.12 -27.21 91.46
C PRO A 323 -35.29 -26.40 92.05
N SER A 324 -35.30 -26.12 93.36
CA SER A 324 -36.36 -25.36 94.04
C SER A 324 -36.59 -23.97 93.43
N LEU A 325 -35.57 -23.40 92.77
CA LEU A 325 -35.65 -22.10 92.11
C LEU A 325 -36.55 -22.11 90.85
N LEU A 326 -36.77 -23.27 90.21
CA LEU A 326 -37.70 -23.37 89.08
C LEU A 326 -39.16 -23.43 89.54
N ASP A 327 -39.42 -24.02 90.71
CA ASP A 327 -40.78 -24.13 91.26
C ASP A 327 -41.28 -22.75 91.76
N GLU A 328 -40.38 -21.87 92.25
CA GLU A 328 -40.70 -20.47 92.58
C GLU A 328 -41.02 -19.61 91.32
N LEU A 329 -40.46 -19.97 90.16
CA LEU A 329 -40.73 -19.30 88.88
C LEU A 329 -42.08 -19.73 88.29
N ASP A 330 -42.47 -21.01 88.42
CA ASP A 330 -43.77 -21.51 87.97
C ASP A 330 -44.94 -20.90 88.79
N GLU A 331 -44.75 -20.64 90.09
CA GLU A 331 -45.75 -19.94 90.92
C GLU A 331 -45.94 -18.46 90.54
N LEU A 332 -44.91 -17.83 89.97
CA LEU A 332 -44.96 -16.46 89.44
C LEU A 332 -45.62 -16.41 88.06
N ASP A 333 -45.41 -17.40 87.20
CA ASP A 333 -46.02 -17.47 85.86
C ASP A 333 -47.49 -17.90 85.89
N ALA A 334 -47.91 -18.72 86.87
CA ALA A 334 -49.32 -19.02 87.10
C ALA A 334 -50.15 -17.77 87.47
N ARG A 335 -49.51 -16.71 87.99
CA ARG A 335 -50.14 -15.42 88.31
C ARG A 335 -50.25 -14.47 87.11
N THR A 336 -49.51 -14.70 86.03
CA THR A 336 -49.47 -13.81 84.86
C THR A 336 -50.33 -14.31 83.70
N HIS A 337 -50.83 -15.56 83.75
CA HIS A 337 -51.56 -16.22 82.66
C HIS A 337 -53.10 -16.09 82.65
N ASP A 338 -53.73 -15.30 83.53
CA ASP A 338 -55.19 -15.03 83.52
C ASP A 338 -55.60 -13.84 82.61
N HIS A 339 -54.66 -13.32 81.82
CA HIS A 339 -54.98 -12.32 80.82
C HIS A 339 -54.43 -12.71 79.46
N ASN A 340 -55.36 -12.86 78.52
CA ASN A 340 -55.20 -12.80 77.07
C ASN A 340 -55.26 -14.13 76.31
N GLU A 341 -56.41 -14.82 76.41
CA GLU A 341 -56.98 -15.53 75.26
C GLU A 341 -57.48 -14.48 74.25
N GLN A 342 -57.00 -14.53 73.00
CA GLN A 342 -57.87 -14.56 71.81
C GLN A 342 -57.05 -14.55 70.49
N THR A 343 -57.22 -15.64 69.73
CA THR A 343 -57.48 -15.66 68.26
C THR A 343 -56.35 -15.28 67.28
N THR A 344 -56.17 -15.85 66.09
CA THR A 344 -56.79 -16.95 65.30
C THR A 344 -55.95 -17.16 64.01
N ALA A 345 -55.95 -18.40 63.50
CA ALA A 345 -56.02 -18.80 62.08
C ALA A 345 -54.82 -18.66 61.09
N SER A 346 -54.21 -19.81 60.82
CA SER A 346 -53.74 -20.44 59.54
C SER A 346 -54.51 -20.10 58.25
N PRO A 347 -54.17 -20.64 57.02
CA PRO A 347 -52.99 -21.40 56.53
C PRO A 347 -52.50 -21.10 55.07
N SER A 348 -51.40 -21.77 54.66
CA SER A 348 -50.99 -22.43 53.37
C SER A 348 -51.39 -21.86 51.98
N GLU A 349 -50.71 -22.06 50.83
CA GLU A 349 -49.99 -23.19 50.19
C GLU A 349 -48.98 -22.59 49.16
N GLN A 350 -47.71 -22.99 49.04
CA GLN A 350 -47.09 -24.13 48.34
C GLN A 350 -47.50 -24.39 46.87
N THR A 351 -46.50 -24.37 45.98
CA THR A 351 -46.13 -25.36 44.91
C THR A 351 -45.41 -24.64 43.76
N THR A 352 -44.44 -25.15 42.99
CA THR A 352 -43.50 -26.30 43.01
C THR A 352 -42.47 -26.03 41.88
N ALA A 353 -41.24 -26.53 42.04
CA ALA A 353 -40.17 -26.65 41.03
C ALA A 353 -40.57 -27.61 39.86
N SER A 354 -39.85 -27.84 38.74
CA SER A 354 -38.42 -27.85 38.32
C SER A 354 -38.41 -28.22 36.79
N PRO A 355 -37.32 -28.61 36.06
CA PRO A 355 -35.87 -28.60 36.32
C PRO A 355 -34.93 -28.20 35.13
N ASP A 356 -33.66 -27.99 35.50
CA ASP A 356 -32.36 -28.27 34.84
C ASP A 356 -32.15 -28.13 33.31
N GLN A 357 -31.16 -27.29 32.96
CA GLN A 357 -30.09 -27.68 32.02
C GLN A 357 -28.72 -27.19 32.54
N GLN A 358 -27.87 -28.16 32.84
CA GLN A 358 -26.46 -27.99 33.18
C GLN A 358 -25.67 -27.44 31.99
N THR A 359 -24.96 -26.33 32.19
CA THR A 359 -23.82 -25.96 31.35
C THR A 359 -22.60 -25.83 32.24
N THR A 360 -21.56 -26.58 31.91
CA THR A 360 -20.27 -26.57 32.63
C THR A 360 -19.53 -25.27 32.31
N PRO A 361 -18.97 -24.55 33.30
CA PRO A 361 -18.19 -23.35 33.02
C PRO A 361 -16.84 -23.76 32.40
N LYS A 362 -16.60 -23.32 31.15
CA LYS A 362 -15.27 -23.29 30.57
C LYS A 362 -14.43 -22.31 31.38
N VAL A 363 -13.51 -22.83 32.19
CA VAL A 363 -12.45 -22.05 32.83
C VAL A 363 -11.58 -21.45 31.72
N VAL A 364 -11.81 -20.17 31.42
CA VAL A 364 -10.87 -19.37 30.64
C VAL A 364 -9.73 -19.03 31.58
N VAL A 365 -8.62 -19.76 31.44
CA VAL A 365 -7.37 -19.40 32.11
C VAL A 365 -6.90 -18.09 31.47
N LEU A 366 -7.20 -16.98 32.14
CA LEU A 366 -6.64 -15.66 31.85
C LEU A 366 -5.13 -15.75 32.08
N LEU A 367 -4.37 -15.81 30.98
CA LEU A 367 -2.92 -15.66 31.01
C LEU A 367 -2.59 -14.30 31.60
N THR A 368 -1.56 -14.25 32.42
CA THR A 368 -1.10 -12.98 32.99
C THR A 368 -0.63 -12.05 31.85
N PRO A 369 -0.73 -10.72 32.00
CA PRO A 369 -0.29 -9.78 30.97
C PRO A 369 1.17 -9.99 30.52
N GLU A 370 2.01 -10.52 31.41
CA GLU A 370 3.41 -10.87 31.14
C GLU A 370 3.52 -12.10 30.21
N GLU A 371 2.69 -13.13 30.41
CA GLU A 371 2.65 -14.31 29.54
C GLU A 371 2.08 -13.99 28.15
N GLU A 372 1.11 -13.07 28.06
CA GLU A 372 0.59 -12.61 26.77
C GLU A 372 1.61 -11.72 26.02
N ALA A 373 2.37 -10.90 26.74
CA ALA A 373 3.47 -10.13 26.19
C ALA A 373 4.60 -11.03 25.67
N ALA A 374 4.96 -12.09 26.41
CA ALA A 374 5.97 -13.06 25.99
C ALA A 374 5.56 -13.81 24.71
N LYS A 375 4.30 -14.25 24.61
CA LYS A 375 3.78 -14.89 23.38
C LYS A 375 3.71 -13.92 22.19
N ARG A 376 3.46 -12.63 22.42
CA ARG A 376 3.50 -11.60 21.37
C ARG A 376 4.94 -11.38 20.88
N GLN A 377 5.91 -11.29 21.78
CA GLN A 377 7.32 -11.17 21.42
C GLN A 377 7.82 -12.39 20.62
N GLU A 378 7.43 -13.60 21.01
CA GLU A 378 7.78 -14.82 20.28
C GLU A 378 7.17 -14.84 18.85
N ARG A 379 5.92 -14.39 18.71
CA ARG A 379 5.27 -14.27 17.40
C ARG A 379 5.96 -13.24 16.51
N ASP A 380 6.30 -12.08 17.06
CA ASP A 380 6.95 -10.99 16.33
C ASP A 380 8.38 -11.39 15.92
N GLU A 381 9.10 -12.14 16.76
CA GLU A 381 10.41 -12.69 16.42
C GLU A 381 10.31 -13.73 15.29
N ARG A 382 9.30 -14.61 15.33
CA ARG A 382 9.04 -15.58 14.27
C ARG A 382 8.71 -14.91 12.94
N GLU A 383 7.95 -13.81 12.98
CA GLU A 383 7.60 -13.03 11.79
C GLU A 383 8.81 -12.29 11.20
N ARG A 384 9.67 -11.71 12.06
CA ARG A 384 10.96 -11.12 11.64
C ARG A 384 11.88 -12.14 10.98
N LYS A 385 12.09 -13.30 11.60
CA LYS A 385 12.89 -14.40 11.01
C LYS A 385 12.32 -14.88 9.67
N ALA A 386 11.00 -14.88 9.51
CA ALA A 386 10.36 -15.22 8.24
C ALA A 386 10.56 -14.12 7.17
N ALA A 387 10.57 -12.84 7.55
CA ALA A 387 10.84 -11.72 6.66
C ALA A 387 12.28 -11.72 6.16
N ASP A 388 13.26 -11.96 7.04
CA ASP A 388 14.68 -12.03 6.68
C ASP A 388 14.95 -13.16 5.68
N LYS A 389 14.37 -14.34 5.93
CA LYS A 389 14.47 -15.49 5.01
C LYS A 389 13.83 -15.21 3.64
N ARG A 390 12.79 -14.37 3.58
CA ARG A 390 12.20 -13.93 2.30
C ARG A 390 13.13 -12.97 1.55
N GLN A 391 13.79 -12.07 2.28
CA GLN A 391 14.73 -11.13 1.69
C GLN A 391 15.98 -11.85 1.15
N GLU A 392 16.54 -12.77 1.93
CA GLU A 392 17.68 -13.60 1.50
C GLU A 392 17.38 -14.39 0.20
N ARG A 393 16.16 -14.92 0.06
CA ARG A 393 15.71 -15.59 -1.17
C ARG A 393 15.58 -14.64 -2.35
N LYS A 394 15.14 -13.39 -2.13
CA LYS A 394 15.07 -12.37 -3.18
C LYS A 394 16.48 -11.97 -3.64
N ASP A 395 17.41 -11.82 -2.71
CA ASP A 395 18.79 -11.44 -3.01
C ASP A 395 19.52 -12.57 -3.74
N LYS A 396 19.34 -13.83 -3.32
CA LYS A 396 19.83 -15.02 -4.05
C LYS A 396 19.30 -15.10 -5.49
N ARG A 397 18.03 -14.75 -5.72
CA ARG A 397 17.44 -14.68 -7.07
C ARG A 397 18.02 -13.54 -7.89
N LYS A 398 18.29 -12.38 -7.28
CA LYS A 398 18.93 -11.24 -7.95
C LYS A 398 20.38 -11.57 -8.33
N THR A 399 21.14 -12.21 -7.46
CA THR A 399 22.51 -12.63 -7.77
C THR A 399 22.55 -13.71 -8.85
N GLN A 400 21.65 -14.71 -8.81
CA GLN A 400 21.55 -15.71 -9.90
C GLN A 400 21.18 -15.08 -11.25
N LYS A 401 20.28 -14.09 -11.27
CA LYS A 401 19.92 -13.36 -12.49
C LYS A 401 21.07 -12.49 -13.02
N LYS A 402 21.93 -11.97 -12.13
CA LYS A 402 23.09 -11.16 -12.49
C LYS A 402 24.27 -12.01 -13.00
N THR A 403 24.40 -13.26 -12.54
CA THR A 403 25.41 -14.20 -13.04
C THR A 403 25.03 -14.86 -14.36
N SER A 404 23.74 -14.90 -14.72
CA SER A 404 23.29 -15.41 -16.03
C SER A 404 23.40 -14.40 -17.18
N ASP A 405 23.53 -13.10 -16.87
CA ASP A 405 23.64 -12.02 -17.86
C ASP A 405 25.11 -11.66 -18.21
N GLY A 406 26.07 -12.42 -17.68
CA GLY A 406 27.50 -12.15 -17.81
C GLY A 406 28.33 -13.37 -18.19
N SER A 407 28.10 -13.98 -19.35
CA SER A 407 29.11 -14.84 -19.99
C SER A 407 29.01 -14.85 -21.52
N VAL A 408 30.18 -14.64 -22.13
CA VAL A 408 30.54 -14.64 -23.56
C VAL A 408 30.23 -15.99 -24.26
N PRO A 409 29.96 -16.05 -25.58
CA PRO A 409 29.26 -17.16 -26.23
C PRO A 409 30.19 -18.22 -26.87
N ILE A 410 29.78 -19.49 -26.78
CA ILE A 410 30.29 -20.63 -27.60
C ILE A 410 29.07 -21.48 -28.05
N PRO A 411 29.08 -22.09 -29.26
CA PRO A 411 27.88 -22.31 -30.06
C PRO A 411 27.25 -23.70 -29.87
N VAL A 412 25.94 -23.79 -30.10
CA VAL A 412 25.20 -25.08 -30.14
C VAL A 412 24.21 -25.05 -31.32
N PRO A 413 24.07 -26.16 -32.09
CA PRO A 413 23.51 -26.15 -33.42
C PRO A 413 21.97 -26.23 -33.47
N ALA A 414 21.50 -26.08 -34.71
CA ALA A 414 20.14 -25.95 -35.21
C ALA A 414 19.11 -26.98 -34.72
N LEU A 415 17.88 -26.51 -34.58
CA LEU A 415 16.59 -27.16 -34.89
C LEU A 415 15.54 -26.03 -34.76
N GLY A 416 14.85 -25.60 -35.80
CA GLY A 416 13.72 -26.32 -36.40
C GLY A 416 12.46 -25.46 -36.17
N LYS A 417 11.93 -24.85 -37.23
CA LYS A 417 10.80 -23.92 -37.21
C LYS A 417 9.53 -24.61 -36.66
N ALA A 418 8.75 -23.91 -35.85
CA ALA A 418 7.34 -24.24 -35.62
C ALA A 418 6.46 -22.99 -35.67
N LYS A 419 5.34 -23.20 -36.35
CA LYS A 419 4.32 -22.30 -36.87
C LYS A 419 3.34 -21.93 -35.75
N ARG A 420 2.85 -20.67 -35.73
CA ARG A 420 1.72 -20.27 -34.88
C ARG A 420 0.44 -20.92 -35.40
N VAL A 421 -0.36 -21.46 -34.49
CA VAL A 421 -1.77 -21.85 -34.67
C VAL A 421 -2.50 -21.46 -33.39
N ASP A 422 -3.67 -20.85 -33.56
CA ASP A 422 -4.57 -20.31 -32.53
C ASP A 422 -5.43 -21.41 -31.84
N ASP A 423 -5.85 -21.07 -30.61
CA ASP A 423 -7.00 -21.52 -29.78
C ASP A 423 -7.24 -23.02 -29.41
N ASP A 424 -7.69 -23.20 -28.14
CA ASP A 424 -8.23 -24.41 -27.48
C ASP A 424 -7.25 -25.50 -26.93
N ASP A 425 -6.41 -25.14 -25.94
CA ASP A 425 -5.62 -26.12 -25.17
C ASP A 425 -6.46 -26.82 -24.07
N GLU A 426 -7.19 -27.87 -24.46
CA GLU A 426 -7.57 -28.92 -23.50
C GLU A 426 -6.35 -29.83 -23.23
N PHE A 427 -6.10 -30.16 -21.96
CA PHE A 427 -4.95 -30.96 -21.50
C PHE A 427 -5.32 -32.44 -21.36
N PRO A 428 -5.00 -33.31 -22.33
CA PRO A 428 -5.32 -34.74 -22.26
C PRO A 428 -4.41 -35.50 -21.30
N CYS A 429 -4.99 -36.45 -20.56
CA CYS A 429 -4.25 -37.40 -19.74
C CYS A 429 -3.67 -38.52 -20.63
N GLY A 430 -2.34 -38.67 -20.61
CA GLY A 430 -1.63 -39.65 -21.43
C GLY A 430 -2.01 -41.11 -21.17
N SER A 431 -2.52 -41.44 -19.98
CA SER A 431 -2.89 -42.82 -19.63
C SER A 431 -4.36 -43.19 -19.91
N CYS A 432 -5.28 -42.22 -19.93
CA CYS A 432 -6.72 -42.51 -20.11
C CYS A 432 -7.42 -41.64 -21.16
N ALA A 433 -6.66 -40.79 -21.88
CA ALA A 433 -7.11 -39.92 -22.96
C ALA A 433 -8.24 -38.92 -22.62
N MET A 434 -8.55 -38.71 -21.33
CA MET A 434 -9.52 -37.69 -20.91
C MET A 434 -8.89 -36.29 -21.00
N ALA A 435 -9.59 -35.35 -21.62
CA ALA A 435 -9.16 -33.97 -21.79
C ALA A 435 -9.65 -33.08 -20.64
N PHE A 436 -8.77 -32.21 -20.12
CA PHE A 436 -9.08 -31.33 -19.01
C PHE A 436 -8.87 -29.86 -19.41
N PRO A 437 -9.81 -28.96 -19.11
CA PRO A 437 -9.72 -27.56 -19.55
C PRO A 437 -8.61 -26.76 -18.86
N THR A 438 -7.98 -27.29 -17.80
CA THR A 438 -6.82 -26.66 -17.17
C THR A 438 -5.79 -27.69 -16.70
N LEU A 439 -4.50 -27.34 -16.78
CA LEU A 439 -3.37 -28.15 -16.31
C LEU A 439 -3.51 -28.58 -14.83
N LYS A 440 -4.11 -27.74 -13.98
CA LYS A 440 -4.34 -28.07 -12.56
C LYS A 440 -5.35 -29.19 -12.37
N MET A 441 -6.35 -29.30 -13.25
CA MET A 441 -7.34 -30.38 -13.20
C MET A 441 -6.74 -31.69 -13.69
N LEU A 442 -5.93 -31.65 -14.77
CA LEU A 442 -5.14 -32.80 -15.21
C LEU A 442 -4.23 -33.31 -14.08
N GLN A 443 -3.46 -32.42 -13.44
CA GLN A 443 -2.55 -32.80 -12.35
C GLN A 443 -3.27 -33.43 -11.14
N LYS A 444 -4.48 -32.97 -10.81
CA LYS A 444 -5.30 -33.60 -9.77
C LYS A 444 -5.77 -34.99 -10.17
N HIS A 445 -6.23 -35.16 -11.41
CA HIS A 445 -6.66 -36.46 -11.94
C HIS A 445 -5.51 -37.47 -11.96
N VAL A 446 -4.37 -37.09 -12.54
CA VAL A 446 -3.15 -37.93 -12.58
C VAL A 446 -2.72 -38.36 -11.18
N LYS A 447 -2.76 -37.45 -10.20
CA LYS A 447 -2.38 -37.76 -8.82
C LYS A 447 -3.39 -38.63 -8.07
N LYS A 448 -4.70 -38.49 -8.37
CA LYS A 448 -5.77 -39.27 -7.75
C LYS A 448 -5.78 -40.70 -8.25
N ASP A 449 -5.65 -40.87 -9.57
CA ASP A 449 -5.80 -42.16 -10.24
C ASP A 449 -4.45 -42.85 -10.51
N LYS A 450 -3.35 -42.25 -10.01
CA LYS A 450 -1.95 -42.73 -10.14
C LYS A 450 -1.52 -42.97 -11.59
N HIS A 451 -1.99 -42.14 -12.51
CA HIS A 451 -1.53 -42.15 -13.89
C HIS A 451 -0.14 -41.50 -13.99
N GLU A 452 0.61 -41.80 -15.05
CA GLU A 452 1.86 -41.10 -15.35
C GLU A 452 1.54 -39.81 -16.13
N MET A 453 2.20 -38.70 -15.77
CA MET A 453 2.11 -37.49 -16.60
C MET A 453 2.82 -37.77 -17.92
N PRO A 454 2.20 -37.44 -19.07
CA PRO A 454 2.92 -37.42 -20.35
C PRO A 454 4.03 -36.36 -20.35
#